data_AF-A0A7J9FJI0-F1
#
_entry.id   AF-A0A7J9FJI0-F1
#
_cell.length_a   1.000
_cell.length_b   1.000
_cell.length_c   1.000
_cell.angle_alpha   90.00
_cell.angle_beta   90.00
_cell.angle_gamma   90.00
#
_symmetry.space_group_name_H-M   'P 1'
#
loop_
_entity.id
_entity.type
_entity.pdbx_description
1 polymer ?
#
loop_
_entity_poly.entity_id
_entity_poly.type
_entity_poly.pdbx_seq_one_letter_code
_entity_poly.pdbx_strand_id
1 'polypeptide(L)'
;LALAHGSAVKFLPGFEGPLPFELETGYVGVGDSEEVQLFYYFVKSEGKPEDDPLLFWLTGGPGCSAFSGLAFEIGPLKFKVDVYNGSLPTLVYNPYAWTKVSNIIFIDSPVGTGFSYARNNRAAQTGDLKQVHHLHQFLRKWLMAHPDFISNPVYVSGDSYSGIPVPVLAQEISNGKTLTLTSCRDE
;
A
#
# COMPACT_ATOMS: atom_id res chain seq x y z
N LEU A 1 -9.81 18.04 6.12
CA LEU A 1 -9.00 16.92 5.58
C LEU A 1 -9.66 15.62 5.99
N ALA A 2 -10.12 14.80 5.04
CA ALA A 2 -10.58 13.45 5.37
C ALA A 2 -9.34 12.62 5.73
N LEU A 3 -9.23 12.19 6.98
CA LEU A 3 -8.17 11.29 7.42
C LEU A 3 -8.32 9.95 6.69
N ALA A 4 -7.20 9.31 6.34
CA ALA A 4 -7.21 7.94 5.84
C ALA A 4 -7.95 7.05 6.85
N HIS A 5 -9.01 6.37 6.42
CA HIS A 5 -9.75 5.44 7.28
C HIS A 5 -9.28 4.02 6.97
N GLY A 6 -8.28 3.56 7.71
CA GLY A 6 -7.88 2.16 7.75
C GLY A 6 -8.84 1.34 8.62
N SER A 7 -9.00 0.07 8.31
CA SER A 7 -9.73 -0.90 9.13
C SER A 7 -8.86 -2.12 9.35
N ALA A 8 -8.67 -2.48 10.63
CA ALA A 8 -7.93 -3.67 11.01
C ALA A 8 -8.69 -4.94 10.60
N VAL A 9 -7.98 -5.85 9.94
CA VAL A 9 -8.49 -7.15 9.50
C VAL A 9 -7.92 -8.22 10.41
N LYS A 10 -8.79 -8.86 11.21
CA LYS A 10 -8.37 -9.94 12.14
C LYS A 10 -8.57 -11.34 11.56
N PHE A 11 -9.47 -11.48 10.59
CA PHE A 11 -9.86 -12.76 10.00
C PHE A 11 -10.01 -12.60 8.50
N LEU A 12 -9.53 -13.59 7.74
CA LEU A 12 -9.73 -13.67 6.29
C LEU A 12 -10.43 -14.99 5.93
N PRO A 13 -11.40 -14.97 5.02
CA PRO A 13 -11.92 -16.20 4.45
C PRO A 13 -10.77 -17.05 3.87
N GLY A 14 -10.72 -18.32 4.26
CA GLY A 14 -9.72 -19.27 3.78
C GLY A 14 -8.47 -19.35 4.66
N PHE A 15 -8.28 -18.44 5.62
CA PHE A 15 -7.22 -18.54 6.63
C PHE A 15 -7.77 -19.19 7.90
N GLU A 16 -7.06 -20.18 8.45
CA GLU A 16 -7.49 -20.86 9.67
C GLU A 16 -7.18 -20.00 10.91
N GLY A 17 -8.24 -19.57 11.61
CA GLY A 17 -8.11 -18.76 12.83
C GLY A 17 -7.82 -17.27 12.58
N PRO A 18 -7.44 -16.51 13.63
CA PRO A 18 -7.04 -15.11 13.49
C PRO A 18 -5.70 -15.00 12.76
N LEU A 19 -5.50 -13.89 12.04
CA LEU A 19 -4.22 -13.60 11.40
C LEU A 19 -3.11 -13.46 12.47
N PRO A 20 -1.94 -14.09 12.28
CA PRO A 20 -0.80 -13.96 13.20
C PRO A 20 0.01 -12.68 12.99
N PHE A 21 -0.46 -11.78 12.13
CA PHE A 21 0.15 -10.49 11.79
C PHE A 21 -0.92 -9.40 11.74
N GLU A 22 -0.52 -8.15 11.94
CA GLU A 22 -1.43 -6.99 11.86
C GLU A 22 -1.61 -6.58 10.40
N LEU A 23 -2.83 -6.78 9.88
CA LEU A 23 -3.26 -6.33 8.57
C LEU A 23 -4.27 -5.20 8.72
N GLU A 24 -4.04 -4.10 8.03
CA GLU A 24 -4.98 -3.01 7.85
C GLU A 24 -5.28 -2.84 6.37
N THR A 25 -6.54 -2.53 6.05
CA THR A 25 -6.93 -2.15 4.69
C THR A 25 -7.73 -0.87 4.71
N GLY A 26 -7.61 -0.05 3.67
CA GLY A 26 -8.37 1.19 3.60
C GLY A 26 -8.20 1.91 2.27
N TYR A 27 -8.75 3.12 2.23
CA TYR A 27 -8.63 4.02 1.09
C TYR A 27 -7.97 5.33 1.49
N VAL A 28 -7.18 5.89 0.58
CA VAL A 28 -6.70 7.26 0.66
C VAL A 28 -7.17 8.02 -0.58
N GLY A 29 -7.82 9.16 -0.37
CA GLY A 29 -8.26 10.03 -1.44
C GLY A 29 -7.13 10.89 -2.01
N VAL A 30 -6.97 10.88 -3.32
CA VAL A 30 -5.93 11.62 -4.07
C VAL A 30 -6.53 12.36 -5.28
N GLY A 31 -5.75 13.28 -5.86
CA GLY A 31 -6.21 14.24 -6.86
C GLY A 31 -6.80 15.51 -6.23
N ASP A 32 -7.09 16.51 -7.05
CA ASP A 32 -7.44 17.89 -6.62
C ASP A 32 -8.64 17.97 -5.66
N SER A 33 -9.56 17.01 -5.75
CA SER A 33 -10.76 16.94 -4.90
C SER A 33 -11.01 15.52 -4.37
N GLU A 34 -9.93 14.76 -4.13
CA GLU A 34 -10.00 13.36 -3.69
C GLU A 34 -10.88 12.51 -4.62
N GLU A 35 -10.82 12.83 -5.91
CA GLU A 35 -11.63 12.22 -6.95
C GLU A 35 -11.14 10.82 -7.36
N VAL A 36 -9.96 10.42 -6.87
CA VAL A 36 -9.45 9.04 -6.93
C VAL A 36 -9.32 8.50 -5.52
N GLN A 37 -9.75 7.26 -5.30
CA GLN A 37 -9.58 6.53 -4.05
C GLN A 37 -8.62 5.38 -4.31
N LEU A 38 -7.42 5.45 -3.75
CA LEU A 38 -6.44 4.38 -3.83
C LEU A 38 -6.61 3.44 -2.64
N PHE A 39 -6.82 2.16 -2.93
CA PHE A 39 -6.90 1.10 -1.95
C PHE A 39 -5.51 0.60 -1.57
N TYR A 40 -5.32 0.25 -0.30
CA TYR A 40 -4.08 -0.33 0.19
C TYR A 40 -4.33 -1.50 1.15
N TYR A 41 -3.32 -2.36 1.23
CA TYR A 41 -3.08 -3.30 2.31
C TYR A 41 -1.83 -2.85 3.05
N PHE A 42 -1.94 -2.57 4.34
CA PHE A 42 -0.81 -2.29 5.20
C PHE A 42 -0.58 -3.49 6.12
N VAL A 43 0.63 -4.04 6.09
CA VAL A 43 1.06 -5.06 7.04
C VAL A 43 2.16 -4.48 7.91
N LYS A 44 1.89 -4.42 9.21
CA LYS A 44 2.87 -3.95 10.19
C LYS A 44 4.00 -4.98 10.32
N SER A 45 5.22 -4.50 10.58
CA SER A 45 6.35 -5.40 10.79
C SER A 45 6.07 -6.37 11.94
N GLU A 46 6.54 -7.60 11.81
CA GLU A 46 6.49 -8.60 12.88
C GLU A 46 7.75 -8.54 13.77
N GLY A 47 8.74 -7.72 13.39
CA GLY A 47 9.98 -7.48 14.11
C GLY A 47 9.84 -6.33 15.11
N LYS A 48 10.41 -5.17 14.76
CA LYS A 48 10.33 -3.94 15.54
C LYS A 48 9.67 -2.85 14.68
N PRO A 49 8.33 -2.76 14.64
CA PRO A 49 7.61 -1.82 13.79
C PRO A 49 8.08 -0.37 13.85
N GLU A 50 8.52 0.08 15.03
CA GLU A 50 8.98 1.46 15.28
C GLU A 50 10.37 1.73 14.67
N ASP A 51 11.21 0.70 14.53
CA ASP A 51 12.58 0.80 14.01
C ASP A 51 12.69 0.31 12.54
N ASP A 52 11.85 -0.65 12.16
CA ASP A 52 11.89 -1.33 10.87
C ASP A 52 11.40 -0.40 9.74
N PRO A 53 12.00 -0.47 8.54
CA PRO A 53 11.66 0.44 7.45
C PRO A 53 10.19 0.35 7.01
N LEU A 54 9.67 1.46 6.50
CA LEU A 54 8.42 1.51 5.75
C LEU A 54 8.70 1.26 4.26
N LEU A 55 8.31 0.08 3.78
CA LEU A 55 8.42 -0.31 2.39
C LEU A 55 7.11 0.01 1.65
N PHE A 56 7.20 0.89 0.66
CA PHE A 56 6.11 1.20 -0.26
C PHE A 56 6.23 0.32 -1.49
N TRP A 57 5.28 -0.60 -1.70
CA TRP A 57 5.34 -1.65 -2.73
C TRP A 57 4.34 -1.42 -3.86
N LEU A 58 4.83 -1.39 -5.10
CA LEU A 58 4.06 -1.26 -6.33
C LEU A 58 4.13 -2.54 -7.16
N THR A 59 3.00 -3.15 -7.46
CA THR A 59 2.94 -4.21 -8.48
C THR A 59 2.73 -3.61 -9.88
N GLY A 60 3.43 -4.16 -10.88
CA GLY A 60 3.49 -3.61 -12.23
C GLY A 60 2.25 -3.87 -13.10
N GLY A 61 2.46 -4.33 -14.33
CA GLY A 61 1.41 -4.51 -15.34
C GLY A 61 1.65 -3.65 -16.58
N PRO A 62 1.12 -2.41 -16.67
CA PRO A 62 0.46 -1.62 -15.61
C PRO A 62 -0.95 -2.11 -15.24
N GLY A 63 -1.36 -1.84 -14.00
CA GLY A 63 -2.72 -2.11 -13.52
C GLY A 63 -2.93 -3.46 -12.84
N CYS A 64 -1.85 -4.19 -12.53
CA CYS A 64 -1.94 -5.40 -11.72
C CYS A 64 -2.08 -5.03 -10.24
N SER A 65 -2.96 -5.74 -9.52
CA SER A 65 -3.20 -5.47 -8.10
C SER A 65 -1.98 -5.82 -7.24
N ALA A 66 -1.71 -5.00 -6.22
CA ALA A 66 -0.68 -5.26 -5.23
C ALA A 66 -1.05 -6.42 -4.28
N PHE A 67 -2.25 -6.98 -4.41
CA PHE A 67 -2.58 -8.28 -3.84
C PHE A 67 -1.63 -9.39 -4.35
N SER A 68 -1.06 -9.25 -5.55
CA SER A 68 0.02 -10.12 -6.03
C SER A 68 1.20 -10.12 -5.07
N GLY A 69 1.72 -8.92 -4.75
CA GLY A 69 2.79 -8.72 -3.77
C GLY A 69 2.47 -9.35 -2.41
N LEU A 70 1.22 -9.16 -1.94
CA LEU A 70 0.74 -9.62 -0.64
C LEU A 70 0.63 -11.15 -0.52
N ALA A 71 0.13 -11.83 -1.57
CA ALA A 71 -0.30 -13.23 -1.48
C ALA A 71 0.53 -14.22 -2.32
N PHE A 72 1.33 -13.73 -3.27
CA PHE A 72 2.12 -14.58 -4.18
C PHE A 72 3.63 -14.33 -4.07
N GLU A 73 4.05 -13.18 -3.55
CA GLU A 73 5.44 -12.75 -3.60
C GLU A 73 6.04 -12.57 -2.20
N ILE A 74 6.02 -11.34 -1.66
CA ILE A 74 6.78 -10.94 -0.47
C ILE A 74 5.93 -10.82 0.80
N GLY A 75 4.60 -10.87 0.68
CA GLY A 75 3.70 -10.70 1.81
C GLY A 75 3.53 -11.94 2.71
N PRO A 76 2.80 -11.78 3.82
CA PRO A 76 2.62 -12.80 4.85
C PRO A 76 1.58 -13.87 4.49
N LEU A 77 0.93 -13.76 3.34
CA LEU A 77 -0.08 -14.70 2.86
C LEU A 77 0.46 -15.53 1.71
N LYS A 78 0.04 -16.79 1.65
CA LYS A 78 0.21 -17.69 0.51
C LYS A 78 -1.05 -18.50 0.30
N PHE A 79 -1.36 -18.80 -0.95
CA PHE A 79 -2.32 -19.87 -1.25
C PHE A 79 -1.69 -21.23 -0.97
N LYS A 80 -2.42 -22.10 -0.29
CA LYS A 80 -2.07 -23.51 -0.20
C LYS A 80 -2.24 -24.13 -1.59
N VAL A 81 -1.17 -24.72 -2.12
CA VAL A 81 -1.16 -25.33 -3.46
C VAL A 81 -1.77 -26.72 -3.39
N ASP A 82 -3.09 -26.77 -3.48
CA ASP A 82 -3.88 -28.00 -3.56
C ASP A 82 -4.70 -28.02 -4.86
N VAL A 83 -5.17 -29.21 -5.27
CA VAL A 83 -6.08 -29.34 -6.41
C VAL A 83 -7.38 -28.61 -6.11
N TYR A 84 -7.75 -27.64 -6.95
CA TYR A 84 -8.98 -26.88 -6.78
C TYR A 84 -10.21 -27.80 -6.89
N ASN A 85 -10.96 -27.90 -5.80
CA ASN A 85 -12.13 -28.75 -5.66
C ASN A 85 -13.45 -27.95 -5.66
N GLY A 86 -13.40 -26.65 -5.96
CA GLY A 86 -14.56 -25.74 -5.92
C GLY A 86 -14.83 -25.11 -4.56
N SER A 87 -14.09 -25.46 -3.50
CA SER A 87 -14.18 -24.77 -2.20
C SER A 87 -13.41 -23.46 -2.20
N LEU A 88 -13.60 -22.67 -1.16
CA LEU A 88 -12.79 -21.49 -0.91
C LEU A 88 -11.29 -21.88 -0.88
N PRO A 89 -10.41 -21.15 -1.60
CA PRO A 89 -8.98 -21.40 -1.52
C PRO A 89 -8.47 -21.25 -0.09
N THR A 90 -7.61 -22.17 0.34
CA THR A 90 -6.98 -22.09 1.65
C THR A 90 -5.80 -21.12 1.59
N LEU A 91 -5.76 -20.18 2.53
CA LEU A 91 -4.66 -19.27 2.77
C LEU A 91 -3.84 -19.80 3.95
N VAL A 92 -2.52 -19.71 3.83
CA VAL A 92 -1.57 -20.09 4.86
C VAL A 92 -0.57 -18.96 5.09
N TYR A 93 0.00 -18.94 6.28
CA TYR A 93 1.03 -17.97 6.65
C TYR A 93 2.34 -18.22 5.89
N ASN A 94 2.97 -17.17 5.40
CA ASN A 94 4.28 -17.21 4.76
C ASN A 94 5.40 -16.87 5.77
N PRO A 95 6.19 -17.84 6.24
CA PRO A 95 7.26 -17.58 7.21
C PRO A 95 8.45 -16.80 6.63
N TYR A 96 8.51 -16.65 5.30
CA TYR A 96 9.58 -15.94 4.59
C TYR A 96 9.14 -14.55 4.10
N ALA A 97 8.05 -14.02 4.65
CA ALA A 97 7.54 -12.72 4.29
C ALA A 97 8.52 -11.60 4.65
N TRP A 98 8.58 -10.57 3.81
CA TRP A 98 9.42 -9.39 4.07
C TRP A 98 8.89 -8.57 5.25
N THR A 99 7.63 -8.80 5.65
CA THR A 99 7.01 -8.24 6.85
C THR A 99 7.67 -8.68 8.14
N LYS A 100 8.58 -9.67 8.10
CA LYS A 100 9.44 -10.03 9.24
C LYS A 100 10.40 -8.91 9.67
N VAL A 101 10.73 -7.99 8.77
CA VAL A 101 11.73 -6.94 8.98
C VAL A 101 11.33 -5.59 8.37
N SER A 102 10.06 -5.43 7.99
CA SER A 102 9.58 -4.19 7.38
C SER A 102 8.08 -4.01 7.58
N ASN A 103 7.67 -2.75 7.72
CA ASN A 103 6.28 -2.34 7.59
C ASN A 103 6.00 -2.18 6.10
N ILE A 104 5.00 -2.85 5.53
CA ILE A 104 4.80 -2.84 4.08
C ILE A 104 3.41 -2.30 3.73
N ILE A 105 3.38 -1.28 2.85
CA ILE A 105 2.17 -0.81 2.19
C ILE A 105 2.15 -1.37 0.78
N PHE A 106 1.23 -2.29 0.52
CA PHE A 106 0.88 -2.78 -0.82
C PHE A 106 -0.25 -1.91 -1.36
N ILE A 107 -0.03 -1.20 -2.46
CA ILE A 107 -1.01 -0.25 -2.99
C ILE A 107 -1.50 -0.63 -4.38
N ASP A 108 -2.82 -0.62 -4.55
CA ASP A 108 -3.44 -0.78 -5.85
C ASP A 108 -3.35 0.54 -6.62
N SER A 109 -2.43 0.63 -7.59
CA SER A 109 -2.15 1.84 -8.37
C SER A 109 -1.74 1.47 -9.80
N PRO A 110 -2.16 2.22 -10.84
CA PRO A 110 -2.92 3.48 -10.81
C PRO A 110 -4.42 3.31 -10.54
N VAL A 111 -5.19 4.40 -10.66
CA VAL A 111 -6.67 4.36 -10.58
C VAL A 111 -7.25 3.29 -11.52
N GLY A 112 -8.21 2.50 -11.02
CA GLY A 112 -8.78 1.36 -11.73
C GLY A 112 -8.07 0.02 -11.48
N THR A 113 -6.94 0.02 -10.78
CA THR A 113 -6.23 -1.19 -10.35
C THR A 113 -6.92 -1.80 -9.14
N GLY A 114 -7.14 -3.13 -9.14
CA GLY A 114 -7.68 -3.86 -8.00
C GLY A 114 -8.96 -3.20 -7.44
N PHE A 115 -8.89 -2.75 -6.18
CA PHE A 115 -10.02 -2.06 -5.52
C PHE A 115 -9.99 -0.53 -5.65
N SER A 116 -8.95 0.05 -6.25
CA SER A 116 -8.82 1.49 -6.45
C SER A 116 -9.75 2.01 -7.54
N TYR A 117 -10.44 3.13 -7.29
CA TYR A 117 -11.47 3.64 -8.21
C TYR A 117 -11.49 5.17 -8.33
N ALA A 118 -12.09 5.64 -9.42
CA ALA A 118 -12.37 7.06 -9.66
C ALA A 118 -13.82 7.38 -9.28
N ARG A 119 -14.05 8.54 -8.66
CA ARG A 119 -15.40 9.05 -8.34
C ARG A 119 -16.10 9.68 -9.56
N ASN A 120 -15.36 9.94 -10.64
CA ASN A 120 -15.89 10.48 -11.88
C ASN A 120 -15.07 10.01 -13.10
N ASN A 121 -15.67 10.07 -14.30
CA ASN A 121 -15.04 9.56 -15.54
C ASN A 121 -13.77 10.32 -15.94
N ARG A 122 -13.63 11.60 -15.57
CA ARG A 122 -12.42 12.38 -15.87
C ARG A 122 -11.25 11.90 -15.01
N ALA A 123 -11.50 11.63 -13.74
CA ALA A 123 -10.52 11.13 -12.79
C ALA A 123 -10.00 9.72 -13.16
N ALA A 124 -10.78 8.92 -13.89
CA ALA A 124 -10.40 7.58 -14.36
C ALA A 124 -9.26 7.57 -15.39
N GLN A 125 -8.93 8.71 -15.99
CA GLN A 125 -7.78 8.81 -16.90
C GLN A 125 -6.48 8.57 -16.12
N THR A 126 -5.62 7.72 -16.67
CA THR A 126 -4.32 7.34 -16.08
C THR A 126 -3.14 7.75 -16.97
N GLY A 127 -1.95 7.81 -16.39
CA GLY A 127 -0.68 8.07 -17.05
C GLY A 127 0.44 8.11 -16.01
N ASP A 128 1.68 7.79 -16.42
CA ASP A 128 2.79 7.55 -15.49
C ASP A 128 3.03 8.71 -14.51
N LEU A 129 3.09 9.96 -15.01
CA LEU A 129 3.28 11.13 -14.15
C LEU A 129 2.08 11.38 -13.23
N LYS A 130 0.86 11.11 -13.70
CA LYS A 130 -0.35 11.24 -12.88
C LYS A 130 -0.38 10.17 -11.79
N GLN A 131 0.05 8.95 -12.11
CA GLN A 131 0.22 7.86 -11.14
C GLN A 131 1.22 8.25 -10.06
N VAL A 132 2.40 8.73 -10.44
CA VAL A 132 3.44 9.19 -9.50
C VAL A 132 2.90 10.29 -8.59
N HIS A 133 2.24 11.30 -9.16
CA HIS A 133 1.65 12.39 -8.37
C HIS A 133 0.62 11.88 -7.34
N HIS A 134 -0.26 10.97 -7.76
CA HIS A 134 -1.22 10.32 -6.87
C HIS A 134 -0.54 9.48 -5.78
N LEU A 135 0.52 8.73 -6.11
CA LEU A 135 1.30 7.93 -5.15
C LEU A 135 2.01 8.80 -4.13
N HIS A 136 2.59 9.93 -4.56
CA HIS A 136 3.23 10.88 -3.66
C HIS A 136 2.20 11.53 -2.71
N GLN A 137 1.04 11.95 -3.22
CA GLN A 137 -0.06 12.44 -2.38
C GLN A 137 -0.57 11.37 -1.40
N PHE A 138 -0.71 10.12 -1.86
CA PHE A 138 -1.10 8.99 -1.03
C PHE A 138 -0.15 8.86 0.16
N LEU A 139 1.17 8.76 -0.10
CA LEU A 139 2.15 8.48 0.94
C LEU A 139 2.16 9.59 2.00
N ARG A 140 2.07 10.85 1.57
CA ARG A 140 1.97 12.01 2.48
C ARG A 140 0.74 11.92 3.37
N LYS A 141 -0.44 11.70 2.79
CA LYS A 141 -1.70 11.61 3.55
C LYS A 141 -1.73 10.41 4.47
N TRP A 142 -1.17 9.28 4.02
CA TRP A 142 -1.10 8.06 4.83
C TRP A 142 -0.19 8.27 6.05
N LEU A 143 0.98 8.87 5.89
CA LEU A 143 1.89 9.21 7.00
C LEU A 143 1.28 10.23 7.98
N MET A 144 0.48 11.19 7.50
CA MET A 144 -0.26 12.10 8.39
C MET A 144 -1.31 11.38 9.24
N ALA A 145 -1.90 10.30 8.73
CA ALA A 145 -2.86 9.48 9.46
C ALA A 145 -2.18 8.43 10.36
N HIS A 146 -0.92 8.07 10.08
CA HIS A 146 -0.12 7.10 10.83
C HIS A 146 1.20 7.73 11.30
N PRO A 147 1.14 8.68 12.24
CA PRO A 147 2.31 9.47 12.64
C PRO A 147 3.45 8.64 13.22
N ASP A 148 3.15 7.45 13.75
CA ASP A 148 4.14 6.52 14.30
C ASP A 148 5.16 6.05 13.26
N PHE A 149 4.84 6.11 11.96
CA PHE A 149 5.74 5.69 10.88
C PHE A 149 6.55 6.83 10.25
N ILE A 150 6.41 8.07 10.71
CA ILE A 150 7.09 9.24 10.14
C ILE A 150 8.62 9.14 10.31
N SER A 151 9.09 8.57 11.43
CA SER A 151 10.52 8.39 11.71
C SER A 151 11.15 7.21 10.99
N ASN A 152 10.35 6.29 10.46
CA ASN A 152 10.85 5.07 9.83
C ASN A 152 11.55 5.41 8.51
N PRO A 153 12.69 4.76 8.20
CA PRO A 153 13.28 4.86 6.87
C PRO A 153 12.28 4.41 5.80
N VAL A 154 12.03 5.25 4.80
CA VAL A 154 11.10 4.94 3.71
C VAL A 154 11.85 4.41 2.50
N TYR A 155 11.41 3.25 1.99
CA TYR A 155 11.90 2.66 0.75
C TYR A 155 10.76 2.52 -0.25
N VAL A 156 10.98 2.96 -1.49
CA VAL A 156 10.02 2.77 -2.60
C VAL A 156 10.50 1.60 -3.45
N SER A 157 9.61 0.65 -3.72
CA SER A 157 9.93 -0.61 -4.38
C SER A 157 8.76 -1.11 -5.23
N GLY A 158 9.04 -2.10 -6.07
CA GLY A 158 8.02 -2.75 -6.87
C GLY A 158 8.63 -3.70 -7.91
N ASP A 159 7.76 -4.40 -8.61
CA ASP A 159 8.11 -5.35 -9.66
C ASP A 159 7.63 -4.90 -11.05
N SER A 160 8.24 -5.47 -12.10
CA SER A 160 7.75 -5.32 -13.48
C SER A 160 7.65 -3.85 -13.92
N TYR A 161 6.52 -3.44 -14.50
CA TYR A 161 6.25 -2.07 -14.97
C TYR A 161 6.48 -1.00 -13.90
N SER A 162 6.44 -1.35 -12.61
CA SER A 162 6.77 -0.44 -11.50
C SER A 162 8.18 0.14 -11.60
N GLY A 163 9.08 -0.46 -12.39
CA GLY A 163 10.38 0.13 -12.73
C GLY A 163 10.31 1.52 -13.39
N ILE A 164 9.15 1.94 -13.91
CA ILE A 164 8.90 3.30 -14.40
C ILE A 164 8.49 4.26 -13.27
N PRO A 165 7.38 4.06 -12.53
CA PRO A 165 6.95 5.00 -11.50
C PRO A 165 7.87 5.00 -10.26
N VAL A 166 8.52 3.90 -9.88
CA VAL A 166 9.39 3.83 -8.68
C VAL A 166 10.52 4.88 -8.69
N PRO A 167 11.38 4.98 -9.72
CA PRO A 167 12.47 5.96 -9.72
C PRO A 167 11.96 7.40 -9.78
N VAL A 168 10.85 7.66 -10.49
CA VAL A 168 10.25 9.00 -10.58
C VAL A 168 9.65 9.41 -9.23
N LEU A 169 8.96 8.49 -8.55
CA LEU A 169 8.43 8.71 -7.20
C LEU A 169 9.55 8.94 -6.17
N ALA A 170 10.63 8.15 -6.22
CA ALA A 170 11.79 8.37 -5.36
C ALA A 170 12.41 9.76 -5.58
N GLN A 171 12.48 10.21 -6.84
CA GLN A 171 12.92 11.56 -7.16
C GLN A 171 11.96 12.64 -6.65
N GLU A 172 10.65 12.47 -6.79
CA GLU A 172 9.65 13.41 -6.22
C GLU A 172 9.78 13.52 -4.70
N ILE A 173 9.93 12.40 -3.99
CA ILE A 173 10.14 12.36 -2.54
C ILE A 173 11.45 13.07 -2.15
N SER A 174 12.55 12.78 -2.86
CA SER A 174 13.86 13.39 -2.59
C SER A 174 13.87 14.90 -2.88
N ASN A 175 13.20 15.34 -3.95
CA ASN A 175 13.08 16.77 -4.29
C ASN A 175 12.12 17.49 -3.35
N GLY A 176 11.09 16.78 -2.88
CA GLY A 176 10.17 17.20 -1.83
C GLY A 176 10.79 17.24 -0.43
N LYS A 177 12.10 17.53 -0.31
CA LYS A 177 12.93 17.66 0.92
C LYS A 177 12.39 18.62 2.00
N THR A 178 11.16 19.08 1.84
CA THR A 178 10.30 19.66 2.86
C THR A 178 9.08 18.73 3.03
N LEU A 179 9.29 17.51 3.55
CA LEU A 179 8.32 16.92 4.50
C LEU A 179 8.44 17.64 5.86
N THR A 180 8.79 18.93 5.85
CA THR A 180 8.65 19.80 7.00
C THR A 180 7.16 19.94 7.24
N LEU A 181 6.67 19.16 8.19
CA LEU A 181 5.53 19.56 9.01
C LEU A 181 5.94 20.83 9.75
N THR A 182 6.01 21.96 9.04
CA THR A 182 6.02 23.26 9.68
C THR A 182 4.62 23.42 10.24
N SER A 183 4.46 23.03 11.49
CA SER A 183 3.57 23.67 12.46
C SER A 183 2.20 24.10 11.91
N CYS A 184 1.20 23.21 12.00
CA CYS A 184 -0.13 23.70 12.36
C CYS A 184 -0.10 24.05 13.86
N ARG A 185 0.49 25.21 14.17
CA ARG A 185 0.11 26.05 15.30
C ARG A 185 -0.16 27.43 14.71
N ASP A 186 -1.19 28.03 15.26
CA ASP A 186 -1.70 29.39 15.05
C ASP A 186 -2.67 29.53 13.86
N GLU A 187 -3.96 29.25 14.12
CA GLU A 187 -4.96 30.30 14.45
C GLU A 187 -5.90 29.81 15.58
#